data_AF-A0A963PHV3-F1
#
_entry.id   AF-A0A963PHV3-F1
#
_cell.length_a   1.000
_cell.length_b   1.000
_cell.length_c   1.000
_cell.angle_alpha   90.00
_cell.angle_beta   90.00
_cell.angle_gamma   90.00
#
_symmetry.space_group_name_H-M   'P 1'
#
loop_
_entity.id
_entity.type
_entity.pdbx_description
1 polymer ?
#
loop_
_entity_poly.entity_id
_entity_poly.type
_entity_poly.pdbx_seq_one_letter_code
_entity_poly.pdbx_strand_id
1 'polypeptide(L)'
;MPASKATPVSPAAGTQTSAYRSEHQRDVVNRLKRIEGQVRGLIDMVEGGRSCEEVAQQMSAARKAMDKAFYRMMACSVMEAVTDSEVDTLREVERSARILEKYA
;
A
#
# COMPACT_ATOMS: atom_id res chain seq x y z
N MET A 1 -31.49 3.75 -40.94
CA MET A 1 -31.35 4.60 -39.74
C MET A 1 -32.47 4.23 -38.76
N PRO A 2 -32.15 3.54 -37.67
CA PRO A 2 -32.91 3.77 -36.43
C PRO A 2 -32.01 3.96 -35.20
N ALA A 3 -32.25 5.10 -34.54
CA ALA A 3 -32.13 5.40 -33.11
C ALA A 3 -31.01 4.71 -32.30
N SER A 4 -29.92 5.46 -32.11
CA SER A 4 -28.98 5.31 -31.01
C SER A 4 -29.71 5.53 -29.67
N LYS A 5 -29.79 4.49 -28.84
CA LYS A 5 -30.19 4.63 -27.43
C LYS A 5 -28.92 4.88 -26.62
N ALA A 6 -28.79 6.11 -26.12
CA ALA A 6 -27.79 6.45 -25.12
C ALA A 6 -28.09 5.68 -23.82
N THR A 7 -27.14 4.85 -23.40
CA THR A 7 -27.16 4.19 -22.09
C THR A 7 -26.75 5.22 -21.02
N PRO A 8 -27.45 5.32 -19.88
CA PRO A 8 -27.15 6.31 -18.86
C PRO A 8 -25.91 5.87 -18.06
N VAL A 9 -24.90 6.75 -18.00
CA VAL A 9 -23.73 6.59 -17.11
C VAL A 9 -24.18 6.99 -15.70
N SER A 10 -24.14 6.05 -14.76
CA SER A 10 -24.67 6.20 -13.39
C SER A 10 -23.70 6.97 -12.47
N PRO A 11 -24.17 7.88 -11.58
CA PRO A 11 -23.32 8.80 -10.82
C PRO A 11 -22.78 8.25 -9.47
N ALA A 12 -22.55 6.94 -9.33
CA ALA A 12 -22.23 6.30 -8.04
C ALA A 12 -20.72 6.17 -7.70
N ALA A 13 -19.83 6.79 -8.47
CA ALA A 13 -18.37 6.57 -8.36
C ALA A 13 -17.71 7.24 -7.13
N GLY A 14 -18.27 8.34 -6.60
CA GLY A 14 -17.62 9.14 -5.55
C GLY A 14 -17.61 8.51 -4.14
N THR A 15 -18.58 7.66 -3.82
CA THR A 15 -18.75 7.13 -2.44
C THR A 15 -17.94 5.85 -2.19
N GLN A 16 -17.68 5.05 -3.23
CA GLN A 16 -17.03 3.74 -3.08
C GLN A 16 -15.52 3.85 -2.89
N THR A 17 -14.85 4.78 -3.59
CA THR A 17 -13.41 5.04 -3.48
C THR A 17 -13.01 5.53 -2.08
N SER A 18 -13.86 6.33 -1.43
CA SER A 18 -13.58 6.86 -0.08
C SER A 18 -13.63 5.78 1.01
N ALA A 19 -14.57 4.83 0.92
CA ALA A 19 -14.68 3.74 1.89
C ALA A 19 -13.50 2.76 1.75
N TYR A 20 -13.17 2.39 0.52
CA TYR A 20 -12.03 1.53 0.19
C TYR A 20 -10.69 2.11 0.70
N ARG A 21 -10.45 3.40 0.45
CA ARG A 21 -9.27 4.12 0.97
C ARG A 21 -9.20 4.06 2.49
N SER A 22 -10.31 4.28 3.19
CA SER A 22 -10.34 4.32 4.65
C SER A 22 -10.04 2.96 5.29
N GLU A 23 -10.52 1.85 4.71
CA GLU A 23 -10.26 0.50 5.18
C GLU A 23 -8.80 0.12 4.94
N HIS A 24 -8.27 0.43 3.75
CA HIS A 24 -6.88 0.14 3.41
C HIS A 24 -5.89 0.95 4.25
N GLN A 25 -6.18 2.23 4.49
CA GLN A 25 -5.41 3.06 5.41
C GLN A 25 -5.41 2.49 6.83
N ARG A 26 -6.55 1.97 7.31
CA ARG A 26 -6.63 1.31 8.62
C ARG A 26 -5.77 0.05 8.70
N ASP A 27 -5.78 -0.81 7.68
CA ASP A 27 -4.89 -1.98 7.64
C ASP A 27 -3.41 -1.58 7.67
N VAL A 28 -3.03 -0.55 6.91
CA VAL A 28 -1.66 -0.06 6.86
C VAL A 28 -1.25 0.53 8.22
N VAL A 29 -2.11 1.33 8.86
CA VAL A 29 -1.86 1.84 10.21
C VAL A 29 -1.64 0.68 11.20
N ASN A 30 -2.46 -0.36 11.14
CA ASN A 30 -2.31 -1.54 12.01
C ASN A 30 -0.98 -2.27 11.75
N ARG A 31 -0.49 -2.29 10.52
CA ARG A 31 0.83 -2.84 10.17
C ARG A 31 1.96 -2.00 10.72
N LEU A 32 1.88 -0.69 10.54
CA LEU A 32 2.87 0.25 11.06
C LEU A 32 2.98 0.18 12.58
N LYS A 33 1.86 0.06 13.30
CA LYS A 33 1.87 -0.18 14.76
C LYS A 33 2.60 -1.46 15.18
N ARG A 34 2.46 -2.54 14.39
CA ARG A 34 3.22 -3.78 14.65
C ARG A 34 4.71 -3.57 14.40
N ILE A 35 5.07 -2.88 13.31
CA ILE A 35 6.46 -2.56 12.97
C ILE A 35 7.09 -1.66 14.04
N GLU A 36 6.36 -0.68 14.56
CA GLU A 36 6.77 0.15 15.69
C GLU A 36 7.17 -0.71 16.90
N GLY A 37 6.35 -1.72 17.23
CA GLY A 37 6.67 -2.69 18.27
C GLY A 37 7.94 -3.50 17.97
N GLN A 38 8.16 -3.89 16.71
CA GLN A 38 9.39 -4.56 16.30
C GLN A 38 10.62 -3.65 16.45
N VAL A 39 10.51 -2.38 16.07
CA VAL A 39 11.60 -1.40 16.20
C VAL A 39 11.91 -1.14 17.67
N ARG A 40 10.89 -1.01 18.53
CA ARG A 40 11.10 -0.90 19.98
C ARG A 40 11.84 -2.13 20.52
N GLY A 41 11.42 -3.33 20.13
CA GLY A 41 12.13 -4.56 20.51
C GLY A 41 13.58 -4.60 20.01
N LEU A 42 13.86 -4.10 18.81
CA LEU A 42 15.25 -4.00 18.31
C LEU A 42 16.12 -3.08 19.16
N ILE A 43 15.58 -1.95 19.62
CA ILE A 43 16.27 -1.03 20.54
C ILE A 43 16.59 -1.76 21.84
N ASP A 44 15.59 -2.41 22.46
CA ASP A 44 15.77 -3.15 23.72
C ASP A 44 16.82 -4.27 23.57
N MET A 45 16.86 -4.94 22.42
CA MET A 45 17.85 -6.00 22.13
C MET A 45 19.28 -5.45 22.06
N VAL A 46 19.46 -4.28 21.45
CA VAL A 46 20.76 -3.62 21.32
C VAL A 46 21.22 -3.10 22.68
N GLU A 47 20.34 -2.41 23.40
CA GLU A 47 20.64 -1.89 24.75
C GLU A 47 20.89 -3.02 25.76
N GLY A 48 20.18 -4.14 25.62
CA GLY A 48 20.39 -5.36 26.40
C GLY A 48 21.63 -6.18 26.02
N GLY A 49 22.41 -5.73 25.03
CA GLY A 49 23.67 -6.38 24.65
C GLY A 49 23.50 -7.76 24.00
N ARG A 50 22.38 -8.01 23.30
CA ARG A 50 22.20 -9.26 22.55
C ARG A 50 23.20 -9.37 21.39
N SER A 51 23.38 -10.57 20.88
CA SER A 51 24.33 -10.80 19.79
C SER A 51 23.90 -10.08 18.51
N CYS A 52 24.88 -9.61 17.74
CA CYS A 52 24.63 -8.94 16.47
C CYS A 52 23.85 -9.83 15.49
N GLU A 53 24.03 -11.16 15.54
CA GLU A 53 23.32 -12.11 14.69
C GLU A 53 21.82 -12.17 15.04
N GLU A 54 21.48 -12.22 16.33
CA GLU A 54 20.09 -12.22 16.77
C GLU A 54 19.38 -10.90 16.42
N VAL A 55 20.07 -9.76 16.62
CA VAL A 55 19.57 -8.44 16.23
C VAL A 55 19.36 -8.36 14.73
N ALA A 56 20.33 -8.82 13.93
CA ALA A 56 20.23 -8.83 12.47
C ALA A 56 19.05 -9.70 11.99
N GLN A 57 18.80 -10.85 12.63
CA GLN A 57 17.67 -11.71 12.30
C GLN A 57 16.32 -11.00 12.55
N GLN A 58 16.17 -10.35 13.71
CA GLN A 58 14.94 -9.59 14.01
C GLN A 58 14.79 -8.37 13.10
N MET A 59 15.90 -7.72 12.74
CA MET A 59 15.90 -6.57 11.85
C MET A 59 15.47 -6.97 10.43
N SER A 60 15.89 -8.14 9.95
CA SER A 60 15.40 -8.73 8.69
C SER A 60 13.89 -8.97 8.72
N ALA A 61 13.35 -9.45 9.85
CA ALA A 61 11.91 -9.62 10.02
C ALA A 61 11.16 -8.28 9.98
N ALA A 62 11.70 -7.24 10.62
CA ALA A 62 11.12 -5.89 10.61
C ALA A 62 11.14 -5.28 9.20
N ARG A 63 12.25 -5.41 8.47
CA ARG A 63 12.36 -5.00 7.07
C ARG A 63 11.31 -5.68 6.19
N LYS A 64 11.19 -7.01 6.28
CA LYS A 64 10.18 -7.76 5.50
C LYS A 64 8.75 -7.34 5.84
N ALA A 65 8.47 -6.97 7.08
CA ALA A 65 7.17 -6.43 7.49
C ALA A 65 6.93 -5.04 6.88
N MET A 66 7.95 -4.18 6.86
CA MET A 66 7.92 -2.87 6.22
C MET A 66 7.68 -2.97 4.72
N ASP A 67 8.42 -3.82 4.01
CA ASP A 67 8.26 -4.04 2.57
C ASP A 67 6.82 -4.44 2.22
N LYS A 68 6.23 -5.34 3.02
CA LYS A 68 4.82 -5.74 2.85
C LYS A 68 3.85 -4.58 3.08
N ALA A 69 4.12 -3.69 4.03
CA ALA A 69 3.28 -2.52 4.27
C ALA A 69 3.40 -1.52 3.12
N PHE A 70 4.62 -1.31 2.61
CA PHE A 70 4.90 -0.48 1.45
C PHE A 70 4.18 -0.97 0.19
N TYR A 71 4.33 -2.25 -0.16
CA TYR A 71 3.66 -2.81 -1.34
C TYR A 71 2.13 -2.74 -1.24
N ARG A 72 1.56 -2.90 -0.04
CA ARG A 72 0.12 -2.68 0.15
C ARG A 72 -0.27 -1.24 -0.12
N MET A 73 0.47 -0.26 0.39
CA MET A 73 0.19 1.15 0.11
C MET A 73 0.24 1.45 -1.39
N MET A 74 1.22 0.90 -2.10
CA MET A 74 1.33 1.06 -3.55
C MET A 74 0.17 0.39 -4.31
N ALA A 75 -0.27 -0.78 -3.87
CA ALA A 75 -1.44 -1.43 -4.46
C ALA A 75 -2.71 -0.55 -4.35
N CYS A 76 -2.89 0.19 -3.26
CA CYS A 76 -4.00 1.14 -3.12
C CYS A 76 -3.90 2.30 -4.12
N SER A 77 -2.69 2.83 -4.35
CA SER A 77 -2.47 3.86 -5.38
C SER A 77 -2.87 3.37 -6.77
N VAL A 78 -2.52 2.13 -7.11
CA VAL A 78 -2.89 1.51 -8.39
C VAL A 78 -4.41 1.33 -8.48
N MET A 79 -5.05 0.81 -7.43
CA MET A 79 -6.49 0.54 -7.44
C MET A 79 -7.33 1.81 -7.48
N GLU A 80 -6.86 2.90 -6.89
CA GLU A 80 -7.51 4.22 -7.03
C GLU A 80 -7.48 4.71 -8.47
N ALA A 81 -6.43 4.42 -9.23
CA ALA A 81 -6.32 4.87 -10.61
C ALA A 81 -7.16 4.09 -11.63
N VAL A 82 -7.50 2.83 -11.32
CA VAL A 82 -8.40 2.00 -12.16
C VAL A 82 -9.84 2.54 -12.17
N THR A 83 -10.15 3.55 -11.35
CA THR A 83 -11.47 4.21 -11.31
C THR A 83 -11.62 5.39 -12.28
N ASP A 84 -10.55 5.79 -12.99
CA ASP A 84 -10.55 6.80 -14.05
C ASP A 84 -10.39 6.16 -15.45
N SER A 85 -10.66 6.94 -16.52
CA SER A 85 -10.51 6.59 -17.94
C SER A 85 -9.37 5.60 -18.25
N GLU A 86 -9.55 4.67 -19.20
CA GLU A 86 -8.56 3.62 -19.57
C GLU A 86 -7.14 4.17 -19.82
N VAL A 87 -7.02 5.42 -20.30
CA VAL A 87 -5.74 6.10 -20.55
C VAL A 87 -5.08 6.63 -19.26
N ASP A 88 -5.88 7.05 -18.28
CA ASP A 88 -5.39 7.54 -16.98
C ASP A 88 -5.01 6.37 -16.06
N THR A 89 -5.74 5.25 -16.15
CA THR A 89 -5.39 4.00 -15.48
C THR A 89 -3.97 3.54 -15.86
N LEU A 90 -3.64 3.55 -17.16
CA LEU A 90 -2.33 3.13 -17.67
C LEU A 90 -1.18 3.99 -17.14
N ARG A 91 -1.37 5.31 -17.08
CA ARG A 91 -0.36 6.26 -16.56
C ARG A 91 -0.08 6.10 -15.08
N GLU A 92 -1.12 5.85 -14.28
CA GLU A 92 -0.99 5.68 -12.84
C GLU A 92 -0.47 4.30 -12.45
N VAL A 93 -0.81 3.25 -13.22
CA VAL A 93 -0.14 1.94 -13.10
C VAL A 93 1.35 2.09 -13.40
N GLU A 94 1.72 2.81 -14.48
CA GLU A 94 3.11 3.07 -14.83
C GLU A 94 3.85 3.88 -13.75
N ARG A 95 3.19 4.90 -13.19
CA ARG A 95 3.71 5.70 -12.06
C ARG A 95 3.94 4.83 -10.82
N SER A 96 2.99 3.97 -10.51
CA SER A 96 3.07 3.06 -9.37
C SER A 96 4.15 2.00 -9.57
N ALA A 97 4.31 1.48 -10.80
CA ALA A 97 5.38 0.56 -11.17
C ALA A 97 6.77 1.20 -10.98
N ARG A 98 6.96 2.46 -11.40
CA ARG A 98 8.22 3.20 -11.15
C ARG A 98 8.53 3.38 -9.67
N ILE A 99 7.50 3.58 -8.84
CA ILE A 99 7.70 3.65 -7.38
C ILE A 99 8.15 2.27 -6.88
N LEU A 100 7.53 1.18 -7.32
CA LEU A 100 7.96 -0.17 -6.94
C LEU A 100 9.40 -0.47 -7.37
N GLU A 101 9.81 -0.08 -8.58
CA GLU A 101 11.19 -0.23 -9.07
C GLU A 101 12.22 0.55 -8.25
N LYS A 102 11.87 1.74 -7.75
CA LYS A 102 12.78 2.55 -6.93
C LYS A 102 13.11 1.92 -5.56
N TYR A 103 12.23 1.03 -5.08
CA TYR A 103 12.33 0.42 -3.76
C TYR A 103 12.43 -1.13 -3.81
N ALA A 104 12.67 -1.69 -5.00
CA ALA A 104 13.06 -3.08 -5.22
C ALA A 104 14.59 -3.22 -5.14
#